data_AF-A0A8H4PL23-F1
#
_entry.id   AF-A0A8H4PL23-F1
#
_cell.length_a   1.000
_cell.length_b   1.000
_cell.length_c   1.000
_cell.angle_alpha   90.00
_cell.angle_beta   90.00
_cell.angle_gamma   90.00
#
_symmetry.space_group_name_H-M   'P 1'
#
loop_
_entity.id
_entity.type
_entity.pdbx_description
1 polymer ?
#
loop_
_entity_poly.entity_id
_entity_poly.type
_entity_poly.pdbx_seq_one_letter_code
_entity_poly.pdbx_strand_id
1 'polypeptide(L)'
;MEQTWFGASAWTRITGCALSGAAYAYFASYLVAPLLGLHLESASLAAAFATLPFVAKGAVKFALGFPFAFHFINGVKHLVYDLGKGFSKSAIKRGEIALWASSILSGLYLAFGL
;
A
#
# COMPACT_ATOMS: atom_id res chain seq x y z
N MET A 1 1.11 -9.45 23.50
CA MET A 1 0.02 -9.67 22.53
C MET A 1 0.11 -11.10 22.03
N GLU A 2 -0.86 -11.93 22.38
CA GLU A 2 -0.88 -13.38 22.05
C GLU A 2 -1.51 -13.70 20.68
N GLN A 3 -2.04 -12.72 19.96
CA GLN A 3 -2.71 -12.96 18.68
C GLN A 3 -1.89 -12.45 17.50
N THR A 4 -1.33 -13.37 16.72
CA THR A 4 -0.59 -13.12 15.48
C THR A 4 -1.50 -12.83 14.28
N TRP A 5 -2.78 -13.21 14.36
CA TRP A 5 -3.77 -13.15 13.28
C TRP A 5 -4.39 -11.75 13.08
N PHE A 6 -4.53 -10.97 14.16
CA PHE A 6 -5.12 -9.62 14.10
C PHE A 6 -4.15 -8.53 13.64
N GLY A 7 -2.86 -8.85 13.48
CA GLY A 7 -1.85 -7.92 12.97
C GLY A 7 -1.70 -8.03 11.45
N ALA A 8 -0.55 -8.55 11.01
CA ALA A 8 -0.18 -8.52 9.60
C ALA A 8 -1.13 -9.26 8.64
N SER A 9 -1.80 -10.34 9.07
CA SER A 9 -2.74 -11.05 8.21
C SER A 9 -3.96 -10.20 7.84
N ALA A 10 -4.56 -9.50 8.81
CA ALA A 10 -5.64 -8.55 8.54
C ALA A 10 -5.16 -7.41 7.64
N TRP A 11 -3.98 -6.87 7.93
CA TRP A 11 -3.41 -5.79 7.14
C TRP A 11 -3.09 -6.20 5.70
N THR A 12 -2.64 -7.43 5.41
CA THR A 12 -2.47 -7.87 4.01
C THR A 12 -3.77 -7.83 3.22
N ARG A 13 -4.89 -8.20 3.84
CA ARG A 13 -6.21 -8.10 3.19
C ARG A 13 -6.59 -6.64 2.99
N ILE A 14 -6.48 -5.81 4.03
CA ILE A 14 -6.83 -4.39 3.96
C ILE A 14 -6.01 -3.68 2.89
N THR A 15 -4.69 -3.85 2.88
CA THR A 15 -3.81 -3.20 1.89
C THR A 15 -4.03 -3.74 0.49
N GLY A 16 -4.26 -5.05 0.34
CA GLY A 16 -4.59 -5.65 -0.96
C GLY A 16 -5.90 -5.11 -1.52
N CYS A 17 -6.97 -5.15 -0.72
CA CYS A 17 -8.28 -4.60 -1.12
C CYS A 17 -8.22 -3.09 -1.37
N ALA A 18 -7.46 -2.33 -0.59
CA ALA A 18 -7.31 -0.89 -0.81
C ALA A 18 -6.62 -0.58 -2.15
N LEU A 19 -5.50 -1.26 -2.45
CA LEU A 19 -4.78 -1.06 -3.72
C LEU A 19 -5.60 -1.52 -4.92
N SER A 20 -6.18 -2.72 -4.86
CA SER A 20 -7.04 -3.22 -5.93
C SER A 20 -8.28 -2.33 -6.10
N GLY A 21 -8.93 -1.93 -4.99
CA GLY A 21 -10.08 -1.04 -5.01
C GLY A 21 -9.76 0.30 -5.67
N ALA A 22 -8.63 0.92 -5.31
CA ALA A 22 -8.17 2.15 -5.93
C ALA A 22 -7.90 1.96 -7.44
N ALA A 23 -7.23 0.88 -7.82
CA ALA A 23 -6.94 0.59 -9.22
C ALA A 23 -8.22 0.37 -10.04
N TYR A 24 -9.14 -0.49 -9.56
CA TYR A 24 -10.41 -0.76 -10.24
C TYR A 24 -11.29 0.48 -10.32
N ALA A 25 -11.39 1.27 -9.25
CA ALA A 25 -12.13 2.52 -9.26
C ALA A 25 -11.57 3.49 -10.31
N TYR A 26 -10.24 3.64 -10.38
CA TYR A 26 -9.60 4.50 -11.35
C TYR A 26 -9.82 4.00 -12.79
N PHE A 27 -9.55 2.73 -13.08
CA PHE A 27 -9.70 2.19 -14.44
C PHE A 27 -11.14 2.20 -14.92
N ALA A 28 -12.11 1.90 -14.05
CA ALA A 28 -13.52 2.02 -14.38
C ALA A 28 -13.92 3.47 -14.65
N SER A 29 -13.45 4.41 -13.82
CA SER A 29 -13.70 5.84 -14.00
C SER A 29 -13.10 6.36 -15.30
N TYR A 30 -11.87 5.93 -15.62
CA TYR A 30 -11.17 6.26 -16.85
C TYR A 30 -11.95 5.77 -18.08
N LEU A 31 -12.50 4.55 -18.03
CA LEU A 31 -13.28 3.98 -19.13
C LEU A 31 -14.56 4.78 -19.41
N VAL A 32 -15.27 5.22 -18.37
CA VAL A 32 -16.54 5.97 -18.52
C VAL A 32 -16.35 7.47 -18.69
N ALA A 33 -15.13 7.99 -18.46
CA ALA A 33 -14.84 9.43 -18.47
C ALA A 33 -15.32 10.17 -19.74
N PRO A 34 -15.14 9.64 -20.97
CA PRO A 34 -15.59 10.32 -22.18
C PRO A 34 -17.11 10.49 -22.28
N LEU A 35 -17.88 9.57 -21.67
CA LEU A 35 -19.35 9.62 -21.66
C LEU A 35 -19.88 10.72 -20.74
N LEU A 36 -19.08 11.12 -19.75
CA LEU A 36 -19.44 12.09 -18.72
C LEU A 36 -18.71 13.44 -18.89
N GLY A 37 -17.86 13.57 -19.91
CA GLY A 37 -17.03 14.76 -20.12
C GLY A 37 -15.96 14.96 -19.03
N LEU A 38 -15.52 13.89 -18.35
CA LEU A 38 -14.50 13.95 -17.32
C LEU A 38 -13.09 13.86 -17.93
N HIS A 39 -12.14 14.60 -17.34
CA HIS A 39 -10.72 14.60 -17.73
C HIS A 39 -9.88 13.80 -16.73
N LEU A 40 -9.74 12.50 -16.97
CA LEU A 40 -9.01 11.55 -16.10
C LEU A 40 -7.73 11.00 -16.75
N GLU A 41 -7.32 11.55 -17.89
CA GLU A 41 -6.03 11.27 -18.50
C GLU A 41 -4.85 11.63 -17.58
N SER A 42 -3.76 10.88 -17.71
CA SER A 42 -2.59 11.01 -16.83
C SER A 42 -2.05 12.44 -16.73
N ALA A 43 -2.13 13.23 -17.81
CA ALA A 43 -1.68 14.62 -17.83
C ALA A 43 -2.57 15.52 -16.94
N SER A 44 -3.89 15.37 -17.01
CA SER A 44 -4.85 16.14 -16.21
C SER A 44 -4.76 15.78 -14.73
N LEU A 45 -4.59 14.49 -14.40
CA LEU A 45 -4.34 14.07 -13.03
C LEU A 45 -3.01 14.58 -12.48
N ALA A 46 -1.93 14.54 -13.27
CA ALA A 46 -0.64 15.06 -12.84
C ALA A 46 -0.69 16.57 -12.60
N ALA A 47 -1.37 17.32 -13.48
CA ALA A 47 -1.56 18.76 -13.32
C ALA A 47 -2.38 19.08 -12.07
N ALA A 48 -3.50 18.40 -11.84
CA ALA A 48 -4.32 18.57 -10.63
C ALA A 48 -3.55 18.20 -9.36
N PHE A 49 -2.81 17.09 -9.37
CA PHE A 49 -1.99 16.67 -8.23
C PHE A 49 -0.86 17.68 -7.94
N ALA A 50 -0.30 18.32 -8.98
CA ALA A 50 0.76 19.30 -8.85
C ALA A 50 0.32 20.58 -8.13
N THR A 51 -0.98 20.92 -8.11
CA THR A 51 -1.49 22.11 -7.40
C THR A 51 -1.70 21.88 -5.90
N LEU A 52 -1.68 20.63 -5.44
CA LEU A 52 -1.90 20.30 -4.02
C LEU A 52 -0.79 20.86 -3.11
N PRO A 53 -1.11 21.28 -1.88
CA PRO A 53 -0.13 21.61 -0.85
C PRO A 53 0.83 20.45 -0.58
N PHE A 54 2.06 20.75 -0.14
CA PHE A 54 3.10 19.74 0.12
C PHE A 54 2.60 18.60 1.02
N VAL A 55 1.91 18.93 2.13
CA VAL A 55 1.37 17.94 3.07
C VAL A 55 0.31 17.06 2.40
N ALA A 56 -0.56 17.62 1.56
CA ALA A 56 -1.58 16.85 0.85
C ALA A 56 -0.96 15.91 -0.18
N LYS A 57 0.05 16.35 -0.93
CA LYS A 57 0.82 15.47 -1.84
C LYS A 57 1.45 14.32 -1.09
N GLY A 58 2.11 14.62 0.03
CA GLY A 58 2.72 13.62 0.91
C GLY A 58 1.71 12.61 1.44
N ALA A 59 0.57 13.08 1.94
CA ALA A 59 -0.49 12.24 2.46
C ALA A 59 -1.05 11.28 1.40
N VAL A 60 -1.37 11.76 0.21
CA VAL A 60 -1.88 10.92 -0.89
C VAL A 60 -0.84 9.88 -1.31
N LYS A 61 0.42 10.29 -1.50
CA LYS A 61 1.48 9.35 -1.87
C LYS A 61 1.74 8.32 -0.77
N PHE A 62 1.74 8.73 0.50
CA PHE A 62 1.91 7.80 1.61
C PHE A 62 0.73 6.83 1.72
N ALA A 63 -0.50 7.31 1.54
CA ALA A 63 -1.71 6.50 1.58
C ALA A 63 -1.76 5.42 0.49
N LEU A 64 -0.99 5.56 -0.60
CA LEU A 64 -0.82 4.54 -1.63
C LEU A 64 0.49 3.76 -1.48
N GLY A 65 1.58 4.43 -1.11
CA GLY A 65 2.92 3.86 -0.97
C GLY A 65 3.05 2.93 0.22
N PHE A 66 2.48 3.28 1.38
CA PHE A 66 2.46 2.41 2.56
C PHE A 66 1.74 1.09 2.31
N PRO A 67 0.47 1.05 1.82
CA PRO A 67 -0.19 -0.23 1.58
C PRO A 67 0.53 -1.04 0.50
N PHE A 68 1.12 -0.41 -0.53
CA PHE A 68 1.95 -1.10 -1.51
C PHE A 68 3.15 -1.79 -0.86
N ALA A 69 3.96 -1.04 -0.09
CA ALA A 69 5.14 -1.58 0.58
C ALA A 69 4.76 -2.69 1.57
N PHE A 70 3.73 -2.45 2.39
CA PHE A 70 3.26 -3.44 3.35
C PHE A 70 2.78 -4.72 2.68
N HIS A 71 1.93 -4.60 1.65
CA HIS A 71 1.39 -5.77 0.95
C HIS A 71 2.49 -6.58 0.28
N PHE A 72 3.44 -5.90 -0.36
CA PHE A 72 4.58 -6.54 -1.01
C PHE A 72 5.49 -7.27 -0.02
N ILE A 73 5.96 -6.57 1.02
CA ILE A 73 6.90 -7.13 2.01
C ILE A 73 6.20 -8.24 2.82
N ASN A 74 4.95 -8.04 3.24
CA ASN A 74 4.21 -9.09 3.92
C ASN A 74 3.92 -10.27 3.00
N GLY A 75 3.68 -10.03 1.70
CA GLY A 75 3.57 -11.07 0.68
C GLY A 75 4.83 -11.96 0.61
N VAL A 76 6.02 -11.36 0.61
CA VAL A 76 7.29 -12.12 0.71
C VAL A 76 7.35 -12.93 2.00
N LYS A 77 6.95 -12.37 3.15
CA LYS A 77 6.88 -13.11 4.42
C LYS A 77 5.90 -14.28 4.33
N HIS A 78 4.75 -14.10 3.69
CA HIS A 78 3.78 -15.17 3.43
C HIS A 78 4.39 -16.29 2.58
N LEU A 79 5.09 -15.97 1.49
CA LEU A 79 5.79 -16.97 0.67
C LEU A 79 6.86 -17.74 1.47
N VAL A 80 7.56 -17.08 2.41
CA VAL A 80 8.50 -17.76 3.31
C VAL A 80 7.76 -18.72 4.26
N TYR A 81 6.58 -18.34 4.75
CA TYR A 81 5.73 -19.23 5.55
C TYR A 81 5.20 -20.42 4.74
N ASP A 82 4.87 -20.23 3.47
CA ASP A 82 4.43 -21.31 2.58
C ASP A 82 5.54 -22.36 2.36
N LEU A 83 6.82 -21.97 2.51
CA LEU A 83 7.97 -22.89 2.52
C LEU A 83 8.18 -23.62 3.86
N GLY A 84 7.28 -23.48 4.83
CA GLY A 84 7.40 -24.10 6.16
C GLY A 84 8.43 -23.43 7.08
N LYS A 85 8.90 -22.21 6.75
CA LYS A 85 9.97 -21.52 7.50
C LYS A 85 9.41 -20.39 8.38
N GLY A 86 10.06 -20.11 9.50
CA GLY A 86 9.80 -18.89 10.28
C GLY A 86 8.64 -18.95 11.30
N PHE A 87 8.17 -20.15 11.66
CA PHE A 87 7.04 -20.37 12.58
C PHE A 87 7.38 -20.34 14.07
N SER A 88 8.64 -20.20 14.46
CA SER A 88 8.97 -20.04 15.89
C SER A 88 8.46 -18.69 16.41
N LYS A 89 8.01 -18.65 17.67
CA LYS A 89 7.47 -17.41 18.29
C LYS A 89 8.44 -16.23 18.16
N SER A 90 9.75 -16.47 18.33
CA SER A 90 10.78 -15.44 18.21
C SER A 90 10.95 -14.96 16.77
N ALA A 91 10.89 -15.86 15.78
CA ALA A 91 10.95 -15.50 14.37
C ALA A 91 9.73 -14.68 13.95
N ILE A 92 8.51 -15.07 14.37
CA ILE A 92 7.28 -14.33 14.10
C ILE A 92 7.40 -12.90 14.66
N LYS A 93 7.79 -12.76 15.94
CA LYS A 93 7.90 -11.44 16.58
C LYS A 93 8.89 -10.51 15.86
N ARG A 94 10.07 -11.04 15.47
CA ARG A 94 11.06 -10.26 14.70
C ARG A 94 10.55 -9.92 13.31
N GLY A 95 9.90 -10.87 12.64
CA GLY A 95 9.30 -10.68 11.32
C GLY A 95 8.24 -9.58 11.32
N GLU A 96 7.38 -9.53 12.34
CA GLU A 96 6.39 -8.45 12.49
C GLU A 96 7.05 -7.07 12.66
N ILE A 97 8.06 -6.95 13.53
CA ILE A 97 8.78 -5.68 13.73
C ILE A 97 9.45 -5.23 12.43
N ALA A 98 10.16 -6.16 11.76
CA ALA A 98 10.84 -5.88 10.50
C ALA A 98 9.84 -5.47 9.41
N LEU A 99 8.69 -6.16 9.30
CA LEU A 99 7.63 -5.83 8.36
C LEU A 99 7.11 -4.42 8.57
N TRP A 100 6.70 -4.06 9.79
CA TRP A 100 6.15 -2.74 10.08
C TRP A 100 7.17 -1.63 9.83
N ALA A 101 8.39 -1.78 10.35
CA ALA A 101 9.44 -0.79 10.18
C ALA A 101 9.78 -0.57 8.70
N SER A 102 10.03 -1.65 7.95
CA SER A 102 10.35 -1.55 6.53
C SER A 102 9.20 -0.97 5.71
N SER A 103 7.95 -1.35 5.99
CA SER A 103 6.78 -0.83 5.27
C SER A 103 6.56 0.67 5.49
N ILE A 104 6.73 1.14 6.73
CA ILE A 104 6.61 2.57 7.06
C ILE A 104 7.74 3.35 6.40
N LEU A 105 8.99 2.89 6.52
CA LEU A 105 10.14 3.56 5.92
C LEU A 105 10.04 3.61 4.39
N SER A 106 9.66 2.50 3.75
CA SER A 106 9.42 2.46 2.30
C SER A 106 8.22 3.34 1.91
N GLY A 107 7.15 3.37 2.69
CA GLY A 107 6.02 4.27 2.44
C GLY A 107 6.41 5.74 2.50
N LEU A 108 7.21 6.13 3.50
CA LEU A 108 7.74 7.49 3.63
C LEU A 108 8.70 7.83 2.49
N TYR A 109 9.57 6.90 2.11
CA TYR A 109 10.45 7.03 0.95
C TYR A 109 9.64 7.27 -0.33
N LEU A 110 8.62 6.46 -0.60
CA LEU A 110 7.75 6.63 -1.77
C LEU A 110 6.95 7.94 -1.73
N ALA A 111 6.63 8.44 -0.53
CA ALA A 111 5.91 9.69 -0.36
C ALA A 111 6.77 10.94 -0.61
N PHE A 112 8.01 10.94 -0.11
CA PHE A 112 8.83 12.15 -0.02
C PHE A 112 10.16 12.07 -0.77
N GLY A 113 10.61 10.89 -1.19
CA GLY A 113 11.85 10.68 -1.95
C GLY A 113 13.13 10.97 -1.16
N LEU A 114 13.08 10.87 0.17
CA LEU A 114 14.20 11.14 1.08
C LEU A 114 15.25 10.04 1.10
#